data_AF-A0A3M1L466-F1
#
_entry.id   AF-A0A3M1L466-F1
#
_cell.length_a   1.000
_cell.length_b   1.000
_cell.length_c   1.000
_cell.angle_alpha   90.00
_cell.angle_beta   90.00
_cell.angle_gamma   90.00
#
_symmetry.space_group_name_H-M   'P 1'
#
loop_
_entity.id
_entity.type
_entity.pdbx_description
1 polymer ?
#
loop_
_entity_poly.entity_id
_entity_poly.type
_entity_poly.pdbx_seq_one_letter_code
_entity_poly.pdbx_strand_id
1 'polypeptide(L)'
;GLTGRSLVPALMNERSLAPRDYYLETLVWKLERPRGIEVRALVSGRYKLIETDLSGYAGSGRRVELYDLLADPSERSDLLASGAGQAGDAKAVRAAMHERLARWEQRLAGRAHEPVPIALDPASREKLRSLGYL
;
A
#
# COMPACT_ATOMS: atom_id res chain seq x y z
N GLY A 1 -5.37 -2.24 -20.19
CA GLY A 1 -4.29 -1.26 -20.42
C GLY A 1 -3.22 -1.44 -19.37
N LEU A 2 -1.99 -1.77 -19.81
CA LEU A 2 -0.80 -1.86 -18.96
C LEU A 2 -0.53 -0.47 -18.34
N THR A 3 -0.38 -0.42 -17.02
CA THR A 3 -0.20 0.81 -16.23
C THR A 3 1.27 1.20 -16.07
N GLY A 4 2.20 0.46 -16.68
CA GLY A 4 3.63 0.76 -16.67
C GLY A 4 3.98 1.94 -17.59
N ARG A 5 4.99 2.74 -17.20
CA ARG A 5 5.66 3.69 -18.09
C ARG A 5 7.07 3.17 -18.32
N SER A 6 7.57 3.30 -19.55
CA SER A 6 8.96 3.00 -19.85
C SER A 6 9.87 3.96 -19.09
N LEU A 7 10.94 3.41 -18.50
CA LEU A 7 12.00 4.20 -17.85
C LEU A 7 13.15 4.52 -18.80
N VAL A 8 13.10 4.05 -20.06
CA VAL A 8 14.14 4.30 -21.06
C VAL A 8 14.49 5.79 -21.18
N PRO A 9 13.54 6.75 -21.24
CA PRO A 9 13.91 8.16 -21.33
C PRO A 9 14.69 8.64 -20.10
N ALA A 10 14.35 8.18 -18.89
CA ALA A 10 15.09 8.53 -17.67
C ALA A 10 16.52 7.97 -17.70
N LEU A 11 16.70 6.75 -18.23
CA LEU A 11 18.02 6.13 -18.41
C LEU A 11 18.87 6.86 -19.47
N MET A 12 18.23 7.44 -20.49
CA MET A 12 18.89 8.24 -21.52
C MET A 12 19.10 9.71 -21.11
N ASN A 13 18.81 10.06 -19.85
CA ASN A 13 18.87 11.43 -19.32
C ASN A 13 17.97 12.43 -20.09
N GLU A 14 16.93 11.92 -20.75
CA GLU A 14 15.92 12.74 -21.41
C GLU A 14 14.95 13.27 -20.35
N ARG A 15 14.90 14.60 -20.18
CA ARG A 15 13.99 15.28 -19.23
C ARG A 15 12.50 15.18 -19.61
N SER A 16 12.13 14.36 -20.59
CA SER A 16 10.81 14.34 -21.23
C SER A 16 9.74 13.59 -20.43
N LEU A 17 10.12 12.82 -19.40
CA LEU A 17 9.15 12.14 -18.55
C LEU A 17 8.60 13.10 -17.50
N ALA A 18 7.37 13.54 -17.71
CA ALA A 18 6.59 14.17 -16.64
C ALA A 18 6.61 13.26 -15.40
N PRO A 19 6.99 13.80 -14.21
CA PRO A 19 7.00 13.03 -12.97
C PRO A 19 5.68 12.30 -12.75
N ARG A 20 5.73 11.12 -12.15
CA ARG A 20 4.51 10.54 -11.60
C ARG A 20 4.25 11.18 -10.25
N ASP A 21 3.05 11.72 -10.11
CA ASP A 21 2.61 12.32 -8.85
C ASP A 21 2.46 11.29 -7.73
N TYR A 22 2.33 10.00 -8.09
CA TYR A 22 2.19 8.91 -7.14
C TYR A 22 2.61 7.53 -7.67
N TYR A 23 3.00 6.68 -6.73
CA TYR A 23 3.18 5.25 -6.87
C TYR A 23 2.18 4.52 -5.97
N LEU A 24 1.76 3.32 -6.37
CA LEU A 24 0.80 2.54 -5.61
C LEU A 24 1.25 1.09 -5.49
N GLU A 25 1.07 0.55 -4.29
CA GLU A 25 1.42 -0.82 -3.93
C GLU A 25 0.18 -1.54 -3.41
N THR A 26 0.09 -2.84 -3.72
CA THR A 26 -0.88 -3.74 -3.09
C THR A 26 -0.14 -4.99 -2.67
N LEU A 27 -0.16 -5.27 -1.37
CA LEU A 27 0.43 -6.45 -0.76
C LEU A 27 -0.70 -7.30 -0.19
N VAL A 28 -0.75 -8.57 -0.57
CA VAL A 28 -1.72 -9.53 -0.04
C VAL A 28 -0.97 -10.64 0.66
N TRP A 29 -1.06 -10.71 1.99
CA TRP A 29 -0.45 -11.78 2.79
C TRP A 29 -1.45 -12.89 3.06
N LYS A 30 -1.33 -14.04 2.40
CA LYS A 30 -2.23 -15.20 2.57
C LYS A 30 -1.66 -16.38 3.36
N LEU A 31 -0.44 -16.25 3.90
CA LEU A 31 0.28 -17.38 4.52
C LEU A 31 -0.52 -18.10 5.63
N GLU A 32 -1.32 -17.36 6.40
CA GLU A 32 -2.02 -17.94 7.56
C GLU A 32 -3.55 -18.08 7.40
N ARG A 33 -4.21 -17.27 6.56
CA ARG A 33 -5.68 -17.22 6.53
C ARG A 33 -6.28 -17.15 5.11
N PRO A 34 -7.46 -17.76 4.87
CA PRO A 34 -8.10 -17.82 3.54
C PRO A 34 -8.36 -16.47 2.87
N ARG A 35 -8.55 -15.40 3.67
CA ARG A 35 -8.85 -14.04 3.17
C ARG A 35 -7.61 -13.16 2.99
N GLY A 36 -6.50 -13.47 3.67
CA GLY A 36 -5.27 -12.67 3.69
C GLY A 36 -5.39 -11.29 4.36
N ILE A 37 -4.27 -10.63 4.61
CA ILE A 37 -4.21 -9.17 4.91
C ILE A 37 -4.00 -8.46 3.57
N GLU A 38 -4.87 -7.52 3.24
CA GLU A 38 -4.65 -6.63 2.11
C GLU A 38 -4.11 -5.29 2.60
N VAL A 39 -2.91 -4.95 2.15
CA VAL A 39 -2.27 -3.66 2.38
C VAL A 39 -2.28 -2.91 1.07
N ARG A 40 -2.80 -1.69 1.07
CA ARG A 40 -2.76 -0.76 -0.06
C ARG A 40 -1.95 0.45 0.36
N ALA A 41 -0.97 0.85 -0.44
CA ALA A 41 -0.20 2.04 -0.16
C ALA A 41 -0.19 2.99 -1.36
N LEU A 42 -0.28 4.28 -1.08
CA LEU A 42 -0.07 5.36 -2.04
C LEU A 42 1.14 6.17 -1.58
N VAL A 43 2.15 6.29 -2.43
CA VAL A 43 3.33 7.11 -2.19
C VAL A 43 3.28 8.31 -3.11
N SER A 44 3.41 9.52 -2.59
CA SER A 44 3.47 10.76 -3.37
C SER A 44 4.66 11.59 -2.90
N GLY A 45 5.82 11.43 -3.54
CA GLY A 45 7.06 12.21 -3.39
C GLY A 45 7.62 12.33 -1.96
N ARG A 46 6.86 13.00 -1.08
CA ARG A 46 7.10 13.24 0.33
C ARG A 46 6.26 12.36 1.26
N TYR A 47 5.03 11.98 0.90
CA TYR A 47 4.13 11.29 1.83
C TYR A 47 3.79 9.88 1.37
N LYS A 48 3.56 8.99 2.34
CA LYS A 48 3.04 7.64 2.12
C LYS A 48 1.80 7.41 2.97
N LEU A 49 0.70 7.06 2.32
CA LEU A 49 -0.55 6.65 2.97
C LEU A 49 -0.66 5.13 2.84
N ILE A 50 -0.92 4.43 3.95
CA ILE A 50 -1.13 2.99 3.96
C ILE A 50 -2.52 2.70 4.52
N GLU A 51 -3.32 1.93 3.79
CA GLU A 51 -4.56 1.35 4.25
C GLU A 51 -4.39 -0.16 4.39
N THR A 52 -4.54 -0.67 5.61
CA THR A 52 -4.50 -2.11 5.89
C THR A 52 -5.90 -2.59 6.21
N ASP A 53 -6.43 -3.48 5.38
CA ASP A 53 -7.68 -4.17 5.65
C ASP A 53 -7.42 -5.35 6.60
N LEU A 54 -7.90 -5.21 7.83
CA LEU A 54 -7.80 -6.22 8.87
C LEU A 54 -9.11 -6.98 9.08
N SER A 55 -10.08 -6.89 8.16
CA SER A 55 -11.43 -7.50 8.29
C SER A 55 -11.45 -9.04 8.36
N GLY A 56 -10.29 -9.72 8.42
CA GLY A 56 -10.12 -11.13 8.77
C GLY A 56 -9.42 -11.41 10.11
N TYR A 57 -9.01 -10.37 10.84
CA TYR A 57 -8.30 -10.42 12.12
C TYR A 57 -9.18 -9.88 13.26
N ALA A 58 -9.56 -10.76 14.18
CA ALA A 58 -10.09 -10.51 15.53
C ALA A 58 -10.84 -9.17 15.80
N GLY A 59 -11.69 -8.70 14.88
CA GLY A 59 -12.54 -7.52 15.06
C GLY A 59 -11.94 -6.16 14.72
N SER A 60 -10.71 -6.07 14.19
CA SER A 60 -10.15 -4.78 13.75
C SER A 60 -10.61 -4.45 12.33
N GLY A 61 -11.21 -3.27 12.13
CA GLY A 61 -11.64 -2.77 10.83
C GLY A 61 -10.47 -2.36 9.92
N ARG A 62 -10.60 -1.24 9.22
CA ARG A 62 -9.51 -0.71 8.39
C ARG A 62 -8.56 0.14 9.23
N ARG A 63 -7.26 -0.17 9.20
CA ARG A 63 -6.20 0.69 9.75
C ARG A 63 -5.70 1.62 8.66
N VAL A 64 -5.48 2.89 9.00
CA VAL A 64 -4.93 3.90 8.10
C VAL A 64 -3.73 4.54 8.78
N GLU A 65 -2.64 4.68 8.04
CA GLU A 65 -1.37 5.25 8.51
C GLU A 65 -0.88 6.30 7.51
N LEU A 66 -0.25 7.36 8.00
CA LEU A 66 0.33 8.42 7.16
C LEU A 66 1.75 8.74 7.63
N TYR A 67 2.69 8.71 6.70
CA TYR A 67 4.10 9.00 6.96
C TYR A 67 4.59 10.15 6.08
N ASP A 68 5.42 11.02 6.65
CA ASP A 68 6.25 11.99 5.90
C ASP A 68 7.62 11.36 5.66
N LEU A 69 7.85 10.83 4.47
CA LEU A 69 9.10 10.17 4.07
C LEU A 69 10.28 11.12 3.94
N LEU A 70 10.05 12.43 3.84
CA LEU A 70 11.14 13.40 3.83
C LEU A 70 11.69 13.63 5.24
N ALA A 71 10.81 13.65 6.25
CA ALA A 71 11.18 13.81 7.64
C ALA A 71 11.52 12.49 8.35
N ASP A 72 10.82 11.40 7.99
CA ASP A 72 10.94 10.07 8.56
C ASP A 72 10.89 8.99 7.46
N PRO A 73 11.98 8.82 6.70
CA PRO A 73 12.08 7.78 5.67
C PRO A 73 12.05 6.36 6.23
N SER A 74 12.17 6.20 7.56
CA SER A 74 12.10 4.89 8.24
C SER A 74 10.68 4.53 8.70
N GLU A 75 9.68 5.36 8.41
CA GLU A 75 8.26 5.10 8.72
C GLU A 75 8.01 4.80 10.22
N ARG A 76 8.77 5.44 11.12
CA ARG A 76 8.68 5.22 12.58
C ARG A 76 7.51 5.96 13.22
N SER A 77 7.08 7.05 12.59
CA SER A 77 6.16 8.03 13.17
C SER A 77 4.89 8.09 12.33
N ASP A 78 3.85 7.34 12.73
CA ASP A 78 2.53 7.49 12.14
C ASP A 78 1.92 8.84 12.56
N LEU A 79 1.74 9.73 11.58
CA LEU A 79 1.16 11.04 11.78
C LEU A 79 -0.30 10.95 12.23
N LEU A 80 -1.04 9.90 11.87
CA LEU A 80 -2.43 9.73 12.29
C LEU A 80 -2.53 9.28 13.75
N ALA A 81 -1.72 8.31 14.16
CA ALA A 81 -1.65 7.89 15.56
C ALA A 81 -1.18 9.01 16.51
N SER A 82 -0.25 9.85 16.06
CA SER A 82 0.26 10.98 16.85
C SER A 82 -0.64 12.22 16.86
N GLY A 83 -1.75 12.22 16.11
CA GLY A 83 -2.65 13.36 15.96
C GLY A 83 -2.13 14.48 15.06
N ALA A 84 -0.84 14.45 14.68
CA ALA A 84 -0.22 15.43 13.77
C ALA A 84 -0.86 15.46 12.38
N GLY A 85 -1.37 14.32 11.92
CA GLY A 85 -2.07 14.18 10.64
C GLY A 85 -3.48 14.78 10.60
N GLN A 86 -3.94 15.36 11.72
CA GLN A 86 -5.19 16.13 11.79
C GLN A 86 -4.97 17.65 11.71
N ALA A 87 -3.70 18.09 11.69
CA ALA A 87 -3.34 19.50 11.65
C ALA A 87 -2.78 19.94 10.29
N GLY A 88 -3.06 21.19 9.93
CA GLY A 88 -2.46 21.89 8.79
C GLY A 88 -2.45 21.10 7.47
N ASP A 89 -1.31 21.13 6.80
CA ASP A 89 -1.10 20.52 5.47
C ASP A 89 -1.28 19.00 5.47
N ALA A 90 -0.97 18.31 6.56
CA ALA A 90 -1.06 16.85 6.64
C ALA A 90 -2.52 16.36 6.49
N LYS A 91 -3.50 17.11 7.01
CA LYS A 91 -4.93 16.81 6.85
C LYS A 91 -5.37 16.93 5.39
N ALA A 92 -4.94 17.98 4.69
CA ALA A 92 -5.26 18.18 3.28
C ALA A 92 -4.59 17.13 2.38
N VAL A 93 -3.32 16.82 2.64
CA VAL A 93 -2.58 15.75 1.97
C VAL A 93 -3.28 14.40 2.16
N ARG A 94 -3.63 14.05 3.40
CA ARG A 94 -4.37 12.83 3.71
C ARG A 94 -5.66 12.72 2.89
N ALA A 95 -6.48 13.77 2.87
CA ALA A 95 -7.75 13.77 2.14
C ALA A 95 -7.53 13.55 0.64
N ALA A 96 -6.56 14.25 0.04
CA ALA A 96 -6.20 14.10 -1.36
C ALA A 96 -5.68 12.69 -1.69
N MET A 97 -4.85 12.11 -0.81
CA MET A 97 -4.31 10.76 -0.98
C MET A 97 -5.40 9.68 -0.84
N HIS A 98 -6.32 9.81 0.13
CA HIS A 98 -7.48 8.91 0.24
C HIS A 98 -8.38 8.98 -1.00
N GLU A 99 -8.71 10.18 -1.47
CA GLU A 99 -9.56 10.33 -2.67
C GLU A 99 -8.91 9.71 -3.90
N ARG A 100 -7.58 9.83 -4.04
CA ARG A 100 -6.82 9.16 -5.10
C ARG A 100 -6.83 7.64 -4.96
N LEU A 101 -6.64 7.12 -3.75
CA LEU A 101 -6.68 5.68 -3.48
C LEU A 101 -8.07 5.11 -3.78
N ALA A 102 -9.14 5.78 -3.35
CA ALA A 102 -10.53 5.38 -3.64
C ALA A 102 -10.85 5.39 -5.15
N ARG A 103 -10.41 6.42 -5.90
CA ARG A 103 -10.55 6.43 -7.37
C ARG A 103 -9.82 5.26 -8.03
N TRP A 104 -8.66 4.89 -7.49
CA TRP A 104 -7.93 3.74 -7.98
C TRP A 104 -8.65 2.41 -7.65
N GLU A 105 -9.20 2.27 -6.44
CA GLU A 105 -10.03 1.12 -6.07
C GLU A 105 -11.23 0.96 -7.00
N GLN A 106 -11.92 2.05 -7.35
CA GLN A 106 -13.01 2.01 -8.32
C GLN A 106 -12.56 1.54 -9.70
N ARG A 107 -11.37 1.98 -10.15
CA ARG A 107 -10.77 1.51 -11.42
C ARG A 107 -10.40 0.03 -11.38
N LEU A 108 -10.02 -0.47 -10.21
CA LEU A 108 -9.72 -1.88 -10.01
C LEU A 108 -10.96 -2.73 -9.84
N ALA A 109 -12.02 -2.25 -9.19
CA ALA A 109 -13.24 -3.04 -8.98
C ALA A 109 -13.87 -3.50 -10.31
N GLY A 110 -13.66 -2.75 -11.40
CA GLY A 110 -14.05 -3.16 -12.76
C GLY A 110 -13.12 -4.20 -13.41
N ARG A 111 -12.01 -4.58 -12.77
CA ARG A 111 -11.10 -5.65 -13.17
C ARG A 111 -11.12 -6.67 -12.04
N ALA A 112 -11.82 -7.79 -12.22
CA ALA A 112 -11.81 -8.87 -11.24
C ALA A 112 -10.36 -9.21 -10.86
N HIS A 113 -9.91 -8.72 -9.71
CA HIS A 113 -8.68 -9.20 -9.11
C HIS A 113 -9.05 -10.55 -8.56
N GLU A 114 -8.75 -11.60 -9.33
CA GLU A 114 -8.65 -12.93 -8.74
C GLU A 114 -7.68 -12.78 -7.56
N PRO A 115 -8.15 -12.96 -6.32
CA PRO A 115 -7.28 -12.82 -5.18
C PRO A 115 -6.28 -13.97 -5.30
N VAL A 116 -5.02 -13.67 -5.66
CA VAL A 116 -3.99 -14.68 -6.00
C VAL A 116 -4.09 -15.84 -5.00
N PRO A 117 -4.59 -17.02 -5.41
CA PRO A 117 -4.84 -18.09 -4.47
C PRO A 117 -3.50 -18.75 -4.18
N ILE A 118 -2.85 -18.34 -3.10
CA ILE A 118 -1.79 -19.14 -2.49
C ILE A 118 -2.39 -19.71 -1.21
N ALA A 119 -3.31 -20.67 -1.37
CA ALA A 119 -3.52 -21.63 -0.30
C ALA A 119 -2.23 -22.44 -0.24
N LEU A 120 -1.34 -22.13 0.70
CA LEU A 120 -0.18 -22.97 0.94
C LEU A 120 -0.69 -24.32 1.41
N ASP A 121 -0.18 -25.39 0.80
CA ASP A 121 -0.44 -26.72 1.28
C ASP A 121 0.12 -26.89 2.71
N PRO A 122 -0.42 -27.82 3.50
CA PRO A 122 -0.01 -28.01 4.89
C PRO A 122 1.50 -28.23 5.08
N ALA A 123 2.19 -28.86 4.13
CA ALA A 123 3.62 -29.13 4.24
C ALA A 123 4.45 -27.86 4.02
N SER A 124 4.05 -27.00 3.07
CA SER A 124 4.67 -25.69 2.87
C SER A 124 4.50 -24.77 4.08
N ARG A 125 3.34 -24.81 4.75
CA ARG A 125 3.11 -24.05 5.99
C ARG A 125 4.01 -24.53 7.13
N GLU A 126 4.12 -25.85 7.34
CA GLU A 126 4.95 -26.41 8.40
C GLU A 126 6.44 -26.11 8.18
N LYS A 127 6.89 -26.15 6.92
CA LYS A 127 8.26 -25.79 6.54
C LYS A 127 8.58 -24.31 6.82
N LEU A 128 7.64 -23.40 6.59
CA LEU A 128 7.87 -21.98 6.88
C LEU A 128 7.89 -21.69 8.38
N ARG A 129 7.04 -22.39 9.15
CA ARG A 129 7.06 -22.35 10.63
C ARG A 129 8.40 -22.84 11.19
N SER A 130 8.93 -23.96 10.70
CA SER A 130 10.23 -24.48 11.18
C SER A 130 11.41 -23.58 10.86
N LEU A 131 11.28 -22.70 9.86
CA LEU A 131 12.25 -21.69 9.48
C LEU A 131 12.04 -20.33 10.19
N GLY A 132 11.01 -20.20 11.03
CA GLY A 132 10.70 -18.96 11.76
C GLY A 132 10.09 -17.84 10.91
N TYR A 133 9.54 -18.16 9.74
CA TYR A 133 8.82 -17.21 8.89
C TYR A 133 7.33 -17.09 9.22
N LEU A 134 6.81 -17.98 10.08
CA LEU A 134 5.44 -18.03 10.61
C LEU A 134 5.46 -18.32 12.11
#